data_AF-A0A2I0T319-F1
#
_entry.id   AF-A0A2I0T319-F1
#
_cell.length_a   1.000
_cell.length_b   1.000
_cell.length_c   1.000
_cell.angle_alpha   90.00
_cell.angle_beta   90.00
_cell.angle_gamma   90.00
#
_symmetry.space_group_name_H-M   'P 1'
#
loop_
_entity.id
_entity.type
_entity.pdbx_description
1 polymer ?
#
loop_
_entity_poly.entity_id
_entity_poly.type
_entity_poly.pdbx_seq_one_letter_code
_entity_poly.pdbx_strand_id
1 'polypeptide(L)'
;MASPLSRTFCALIRKVWQKRKCGVKYGCLTISHSTINRPPVKLNLLTCQVRPHAEEKKCFDLVTHNRTYHFQAEDEQECVVGTLDRVTQEGNTALHYGALYNQPNCLKLLLKGKATFSTVNAAGETALDVARRLKHTECEELVGGMEG
;
A
#
# COMPACT_ATOMS: atom_id res chain seq x y z
N MET A 1 14.81 14.89 -12.79
CA MET A 1 13.77 15.74 -12.18
C MET A 1 12.49 14.91 -12.07
N ALA A 2 11.88 14.88 -10.89
CA ALA A 2 10.95 13.83 -10.44
C ALA A 2 9.77 13.52 -11.39
N SER A 3 9.60 12.24 -11.71
CA SER A 3 8.50 11.70 -12.50
C SER A 3 7.17 11.84 -11.74
N PRO A 4 6.12 12.45 -12.32
CA PRO A 4 4.79 12.38 -11.71
C PRO A 4 4.25 10.98 -11.91
N LEU A 5 3.99 10.26 -10.81
CA LEU A 5 3.31 8.96 -10.78
C LEU A 5 1.90 9.10 -11.37
N SER A 6 1.80 9.06 -12.69
CA SER A 6 0.55 8.92 -13.44
C SER A 6 0.13 7.46 -13.40
N ARG A 7 -0.42 7.03 -12.26
CA ARG A 7 -0.94 5.68 -12.09
C ARG A 7 -2.23 5.56 -12.90
N THR A 8 -2.25 4.64 -13.86
CA THR A 8 -3.40 4.36 -14.73
C THR A 8 -4.28 3.33 -14.04
N PHE A 9 -5.59 3.57 -13.93
CA PHE A 9 -6.54 2.65 -13.30
C PHE A 9 -7.62 2.26 -14.31
N CYS A 10 -8.10 1.02 -14.23
CA CYS A 10 -9.18 0.51 -15.07
C CYS A 10 -10.55 0.85 -14.46
N ALA A 11 -11.46 1.41 -15.27
CA ALA A 11 -12.87 1.63 -14.91
C ALA A 11 -13.82 0.92 -15.90
N LEU A 12 -14.92 0.34 -15.40
CA LEU A 12 -15.88 -0.39 -16.22
C LEU A 12 -16.76 0.54 -17.07
N ILE A 13 -16.72 0.40 -18.40
CA ILE A 13 -17.67 1.06 -19.32
C ILE A 13 -18.09 0.03 -20.37
N ARG A 14 -19.39 -0.25 -20.50
CA ARG A 14 -19.95 -1.22 -21.48
C ARG A 14 -19.34 -2.63 -21.40
N LYS A 15 -19.25 -3.20 -20.19
CA LYS A 15 -18.66 -4.52 -19.91
C LYS A 15 -17.17 -4.68 -20.30
N VAL A 16 -16.47 -3.58 -20.60
CA VAL A 16 -15.04 -3.58 -20.93
C VAL A 16 -14.31 -2.63 -19.99
N TRP A 17 -13.19 -3.08 -19.42
CA TRP A 17 -12.31 -2.25 -18.60
C TRP A 17 -11.58 -1.22 -19.46
N GLN A 18 -11.63 0.05 -19.07
CA GLN A 18 -10.96 1.14 -19.76
C GLN A 18 -9.83 1.70 -18.90
N LYS A 19 -8.60 1.67 -19.40
CA LYS A 19 -7.44 2.28 -18.75
C LYS A 19 -7.57 3.80 -18.74
N ARG A 20 -7.55 4.40 -17.55
CA ARG A 20 -7.67 5.86 -17.33
C ARG A 20 -6.51 6.37 -16.52
N LYS A 21 -5.95 7.51 -16.93
CA LYS A 21 -5.08 8.28 -16.05
C LYS A 21 -5.88 8.75 -14.84
N CYS A 22 -5.34 8.53 -13.65
CA CYS A 22 -5.92 9.09 -12.44
C CYS A 22 -4.82 9.66 -11.53
N GLY A 23 -5.22 10.31 -10.45
CA GLY A 23 -4.30 10.82 -9.43
C GLY A 23 -5.02 11.14 -8.12
N VAL A 24 -4.32 11.04 -7.00
CA VAL A 24 -4.84 11.38 -5.67
C VAL A 24 -4.10 12.58 -5.14
N LYS A 25 -4.81 13.65 -4.82
CA LYS A 25 -4.27 14.87 -4.19
C LYS A 25 -5.32 15.49 -3.28
N TYR A 26 -4.89 15.99 -2.11
CA TYR A 26 -5.75 16.72 -1.16
C TYR A 26 -7.06 15.97 -0.82
N GLY A 27 -6.96 14.67 -0.55
CA GLY A 27 -8.12 13.82 -0.23
C GLY A 27 -9.09 13.59 -1.40
N CYS A 28 -8.73 13.95 -2.63
CA CYS A 28 -9.57 13.76 -3.81
C CYS A 28 -8.89 12.85 -4.84
N LEU A 29 -9.65 11.93 -5.42
CA LEU A 29 -9.26 11.14 -6.58
C LEU A 29 -9.76 11.82 -7.86
N THR A 30 -8.84 12.09 -8.80
CA THR A 30 -9.17 12.62 -10.12
C THR A 30 -9.04 11.53 -11.18
N ILE A 31 -10.01 11.38 -12.08
CA ILE A 31 -10.05 10.34 -13.12
C ILE A 31 -10.30 11.01 -14.48
N SER A 32 -9.35 10.87 -15.40
CA SER A 32 -9.47 11.46 -16.75
C SER A 32 -10.50 10.74 -17.61
N HIS A 33 -11.17 11.50 -18.48
CA HIS A 33 -12.03 10.95 -19.53
C HIS A 33 -11.21 10.48 -20.75
N SER A 34 -11.88 9.89 -21.76
CA SER A 34 -11.21 9.44 -23.00
C SER A 34 -10.73 10.62 -23.83
N THR A 35 -11.45 11.73 -23.75
CA THR A 35 -11.17 12.92 -24.53
C THR A 35 -10.41 13.90 -23.65
N ILE A 36 -9.31 14.43 -24.19
CA ILE A 36 -8.44 15.39 -23.50
C ILE A 36 -9.16 16.69 -23.12
N ASN A 37 -10.22 17.05 -23.85
CA ASN A 37 -10.95 18.31 -23.66
C ASN A 37 -11.95 18.26 -22.51
N ARG A 38 -12.24 17.07 -21.95
CA ARG A 38 -13.20 16.94 -20.85
C ARG A 38 -12.45 16.96 -19.51
N PRO A 39 -12.79 17.86 -18.57
CA PRO A 39 -12.12 17.94 -17.29
C PRO A 39 -12.24 16.61 -16.52
N PRO A 40 -11.20 16.15 -15.82
CA PRO A 40 -11.25 14.92 -15.04
C PRO A 40 -12.38 14.93 -14.01
N VAL A 41 -13.01 13.77 -13.80
CA VAL A 41 -13.94 13.58 -12.68
C VAL A 41 -13.17 13.68 -11.38
N LYS A 42 -13.67 14.47 -10.43
CA LYS A 42 -13.09 14.60 -9.09
C LYS A 42 -14.02 13.95 -8.06
N LEU A 43 -13.52 12.96 -7.34
CA LEU A 43 -14.22 12.24 -6.29
C LEU A 43 -13.60 12.60 -4.93
N ASN A 44 -14.41 13.02 -3.97
CA ASN A 44 -13.95 13.29 -2.62
C ASN A 44 -13.86 11.98 -1.82
N LEU A 45 -12.64 11.52 -1.56
CA LEU A 45 -12.39 10.24 -0.89
C LEU A 45 -12.91 10.21 0.55
N LEU A 46 -13.10 11.36 1.19
CA LEU A 46 -13.69 11.45 2.54
C LEU A 46 -15.17 11.09 2.56
N THR A 47 -15.85 11.19 1.41
CA THR A 47 -17.28 10.92 1.28
C THR A 47 -17.59 9.62 0.55
N CYS A 48 -16.56 8.95 0.04
CA CYS A 48 -16.73 7.70 -0.68
C CYS A 48 -16.71 6.52 0.30
N GLN A 49 -17.59 5.55 0.09
CA GLN A 49 -17.47 4.24 0.72
C GLN A 49 -16.65 3.31 -0.19
N VAL A 50 -15.58 2.73 0.36
CA VAL A 50 -14.79 1.70 -0.34
C VAL A 50 -15.37 0.33 -0.03
N ARG A 51 -15.68 -0.46 -1.06
CA ARG A 51 -16.12 -1.85 -0.94
C ARG A 51 -15.11 -2.77 -1.64
N PRO A 52 -14.23 -3.46 -0.90
CA PRO A 52 -13.32 -4.43 -1.48
C PRO A 52 -14.08 -5.69 -1.92
N HIS A 53 -13.61 -6.34 -2.98
CA HIS A 53 -14.15 -7.63 -3.42
C HIS A 53 -13.39 -8.78 -2.74
N ALA A 54 -14.10 -9.68 -2.03
CA ALA A 54 -13.46 -10.73 -1.22
C ALA A 54 -12.76 -11.81 -2.07
N GLU A 55 -13.34 -12.14 -3.22
CA GLU A 55 -12.83 -13.19 -4.12
C GLU A 55 -11.82 -12.64 -5.13
N GLU A 56 -11.92 -11.35 -5.48
CA GLU A 56 -11.06 -10.70 -6.47
C GLU A 56 -10.24 -9.59 -5.82
N LYS A 57 -9.06 -9.94 -5.32
CA LYS A 57 -8.15 -9.03 -4.59
C LYS A 57 -7.66 -7.82 -5.40
N LYS A 58 -7.88 -7.82 -6.72
CA LYS A 58 -7.49 -6.74 -7.64
C LYS A 58 -8.60 -5.72 -7.86
N CYS A 59 -9.81 -5.98 -7.35
CA CYS A 59 -11.00 -5.19 -7.63
C CYS A 59 -11.57 -4.55 -6.36
N PHE A 60 -11.98 -3.29 -6.49
CA PHE A 60 -12.75 -2.62 -5.44
C PHE A 60 -13.72 -1.63 -6.05
N ASP A 61 -14.82 -1.39 -5.33
CA ASP A 61 -15.79 -0.38 -5.67
C ASP A 61 -15.61 0.87 -4.81
N LEU A 62 -15.70 2.02 -5.46
CA LEU A 62 -15.83 3.32 -4.80
C LEU A 62 -17.26 3.81 -4.96
N VAL A 63 -18.03 3.74 -3.89
CA VAL A 63 -19.44 4.16 -3.86
C VAL A 63 -19.49 5.63 -3.43
N THR A 64 -20.04 6.46 -4.30
CA THR A 64 -20.33 7.87 -4.04
C THR A 64 -21.85 8.07 -3.96
N HIS A 65 -22.29 9.23 -3.50
CA HIS A 65 -23.73 9.55 -3.35
C HIS A 65 -24.57 9.28 -4.60
N ASN A 66 -24.00 9.44 -5.79
CA ASN A 66 -24.73 9.38 -7.06
C ASN A 66 -24.21 8.33 -8.04
N ARG A 67 -23.12 7.62 -7.72
CA ARG A 67 -22.48 6.67 -8.63
C ARG A 67 -21.55 5.70 -7.90
N THR A 68 -21.56 4.45 -8.35
CA THR A 68 -20.53 3.45 -8.02
C THR A 68 -19.50 3.40 -9.14
N TYR A 69 -18.23 3.46 -8.76
CA TYR A 69 -17.09 3.28 -9.66
C TYR A 69 -16.41 1.95 -9.36
N HIS A 70 -16.33 1.09 -10.38
CA HIS A 70 -15.61 -0.17 -10.29
C HIS A 70 -14.16 0.07 -10.70
N PHE A 71 -13.21 -0.34 -9.87
CA PHE A 71 -11.78 -0.25 -10.12
C PHE A 71 -11.16 -1.63 -10.17
N GLN A 72 -10.23 -1.83 -11.11
CA GLN A 72 -9.36 -2.98 -11.17
C GLN A 72 -7.91 -2.52 -11.31
N ALA A 73 -7.03 -3.06 -10.46
CA ALA A 73 -5.60 -2.89 -10.58
C ALA A 73 -5.03 -3.90 -11.59
N GLU A 74 -4.10 -3.47 -12.44
CA GLU A 74 -3.48 -4.33 -13.47
C GLU A 74 -2.51 -5.34 -12.86
N ASP A 75 -1.83 -4.98 -11.76
CA ASP A 75 -0.82 -5.81 -11.11
C ASP A 75 -1.12 -6.08 -9.63
N GLU A 76 -0.88 -7.33 -9.23
CA GLU A 76 -0.95 -7.80 -7.83
C GLU A 76 0.24 -7.30 -6.99
N GLN A 77 1.32 -6.89 -7.65
CA GLN A 77 2.63 -6.67 -7.04
C GLN A 77 2.72 -5.40 -6.16
N GLU A 78 1.71 -4.53 -6.15
CA GLU A 78 1.84 -3.19 -5.53
C GLU A 78 0.75 -2.82 -4.52
N CYS A 79 -0.06 -3.77 -4.03
CA CYS A 79 -1.14 -3.46 -3.09
C CYS A 79 -0.94 -4.00 -1.67
N VAL A 80 -0.07 -4.99 -1.43
CA VAL A 80 0.18 -5.52 -0.08
C VAL A 80 1.60 -6.06 0.15
N VAL A 81 2.32 -6.48 -0.90
CA VAL A 81 3.64 -7.10 -0.76
C VAL A 81 4.77 -6.14 -1.17
N GLY A 82 4.59 -5.34 -2.23
CA GLY A 82 5.64 -4.44 -2.73
C GLY A 82 5.90 -3.17 -1.91
N THR A 83 5.14 -2.88 -0.84
CA THR A 83 5.37 -1.68 0.00
C THR A 83 6.03 -2.01 1.34
N LEU A 84 5.72 -3.15 1.94
CA LEU A 84 6.19 -3.48 3.31
C LEU A 84 7.71 -3.71 3.34
N ASP A 85 8.24 -4.26 2.25
CA ASP A 85 9.67 -4.58 2.10
C ASP A 85 10.46 -3.47 1.40
N ARG A 86 9.82 -2.31 1.12
CA ARG A 86 10.57 -1.16 0.60
C ARG A 86 11.57 -0.70 1.65
N VAL A 87 12.80 -0.53 1.19
CA VAL A 87 13.89 -0.04 2.02
C VAL A 87 14.07 1.46 1.85
N THR A 88 14.51 2.14 2.92
CA THR A 88 15.02 3.50 2.82
C THR A 88 16.42 3.52 2.22
N GLN A 89 17.01 4.71 2.06
CA GLN A 89 18.41 4.86 1.63
C GLN A 89 19.40 4.15 2.57
N GLU A 90 19.02 3.94 3.82
CA GLU A 90 19.79 3.21 4.85
C GLU A 90 19.46 1.71 4.87
N GLY A 91 18.68 1.19 3.92
CA GLY A 91 18.29 -0.22 3.90
C GLY A 91 17.18 -0.60 4.89
N ASN A 92 16.63 0.36 5.65
CA ASN A 92 15.62 0.07 6.67
C ASN A 92 14.24 -0.22 6.04
N THR A 93 13.66 -1.38 6.38
CA THR A 93 12.26 -1.73 6.09
C THR A 93 11.30 -1.20 7.16
N ALA A 94 9.99 -1.31 6.94
CA ALA A 94 9.00 -0.96 7.96
C ALA A 94 9.17 -1.77 9.27
N LEU A 95 9.64 -3.03 9.19
CA LEU A 95 9.94 -3.86 10.36
C LEU A 95 11.11 -3.29 11.18
N HIS A 96 12.14 -2.75 10.54
CA HIS A 96 13.25 -2.10 11.26
C HIS A 96 12.75 -0.93 12.08
N TYR A 97 11.88 -0.07 11.53
CA TYR A 97 11.30 1.04 12.27
C TYR A 97 10.35 0.59 13.39
N GLY A 98 9.58 -0.48 13.15
CA GLY A 98 8.74 -1.08 14.19
C GLY A 98 9.56 -1.56 15.38
N ALA A 99 10.70 -2.21 15.13
CA ALA A 99 11.64 -2.64 16.15
C ALA A 99 12.37 -1.45 16.81
N LEU A 100 12.85 -0.49 16.01
CA LEU A 100 13.60 0.68 16.47
C LEU A 100 12.82 1.53 17.46
N TYR A 101 11.52 1.74 17.21
CA TYR A 101 10.66 2.60 18.03
C TYR A 101 9.77 1.83 19.03
N ASN A 102 10.07 0.55 19.27
CA ASN A 102 9.30 -0.32 20.17
C ASN A 102 7.79 -0.31 19.87
N GLN A 103 7.41 -0.60 18.63
CA GLN A 103 6.02 -0.58 18.15
C GLN A 103 5.50 -2.00 17.87
N PRO A 104 5.22 -2.82 18.90
CA PRO A 104 4.83 -4.23 18.74
C PRO A 104 3.51 -4.40 17.98
N ASN A 105 2.55 -3.48 18.14
CA ASN A 105 1.30 -3.50 17.36
C ASN A 105 1.54 -3.24 15.87
N CYS A 106 2.48 -2.36 15.55
CA CYS A 106 2.90 -2.12 14.16
C CYS A 106 3.56 -3.38 13.59
N LEU A 107 4.48 -4.00 14.34
CA LEU A 107 5.11 -5.27 13.96
C LEU A 107 4.07 -6.37 13.71
N LYS A 108 3.10 -6.59 14.61
CA LYS A 108 2.02 -7.57 14.43
C LYS A 108 1.27 -7.37 13.10
N LEU A 109 0.97 -6.13 12.73
CA LEU A 109 0.29 -5.82 11.47
C LEU A 109 1.19 -6.08 10.26
N LEU A 110 2.45 -5.67 10.31
CA LEU A 110 3.44 -5.86 9.24
C LEU A 110 3.71 -7.36 9.00
N LEU A 111 3.91 -8.12 10.07
CA LEU A 111 4.15 -9.56 10.06
C LEU A 111 2.93 -10.33 9.54
N LYS A 112 1.72 -9.95 9.95
CA LYS A 112 0.46 -10.50 9.39
C LYS A 112 0.30 -10.19 7.90
N GLY A 113 0.87 -9.08 7.44
CA GLY A 113 1.00 -8.70 6.04
C GLY A 113 2.07 -9.46 5.26
N LYS A 114 2.79 -10.40 5.89
CA LYS A 114 3.91 -11.17 5.31
C LYS A 114 5.11 -10.29 4.92
N ALA A 115 5.39 -9.24 5.71
CA ALA A 115 6.62 -8.47 5.55
C ALA A 115 7.86 -9.38 5.74
N THR A 116 8.88 -9.17 4.92
CA THR A 116 10.15 -9.91 4.97
C THR A 116 10.96 -9.47 6.18
N PHE A 117 11.22 -10.39 7.11
CA PHE A 117 11.94 -10.12 8.36
C PHE A 117 13.46 -10.36 8.25
N SER A 118 13.92 -11.03 7.20
CA SER A 118 15.34 -11.37 6.96
C SER A 118 16.15 -10.28 6.27
N THR A 119 15.51 -9.18 5.85
CA THR A 119 16.22 -8.06 5.20
C THR A 119 17.16 -7.39 6.20
N VAL A 120 18.39 -7.10 5.75
CA VAL A 120 19.36 -6.33 6.52
C VAL A 120 19.43 -4.88 6.05
N ASN A 121 19.63 -3.95 6.98
CA ASN A 121 19.88 -2.56 6.69
C ASN A 121 21.36 -2.30 6.32
N ALA A 122 21.73 -1.04 6.09
CA ALA A 122 23.10 -0.64 5.76
C ALA A 122 24.12 -0.88 6.90
N ALA A 123 23.65 -1.07 8.14
CA ALA A 123 24.48 -1.48 9.27
C ALA A 123 24.65 -3.01 9.37
N GLY A 124 24.02 -3.78 8.47
CA GLY A 124 24.04 -5.24 8.49
C GLY A 124 23.10 -5.84 9.54
N GLU A 125 22.19 -5.05 10.11
CA GLU A 125 21.23 -5.50 11.13
C GLU A 125 19.91 -5.90 10.48
N THR A 126 19.30 -6.99 10.94
CA THR A 126 17.88 -7.29 10.71
C THR A 126 16.99 -6.52 11.68
N ALA A 127 15.67 -6.52 11.46
CA ALA A 127 14.72 -5.96 12.42
C ALA A 127 14.81 -6.65 13.81
N LEU A 128 15.16 -7.94 13.84
CA LEU A 128 15.38 -8.69 15.08
C LEU A 128 16.64 -8.24 15.81
N ASP A 129 17.73 -7.98 15.08
CA ASP A 129 18.98 -7.47 15.65
C ASP A 129 18.78 -6.07 16.26
N VAL A 130 18.00 -5.21 15.59
CA VAL A 130 17.62 -3.90 16.13
C VAL A 130 16.83 -4.05 17.43
N ALA A 131 15.85 -4.96 17.49
CA ALA A 131 15.06 -5.21 18.70
C ALA A 131 15.93 -5.72 19.85
N ARG A 132 16.85 -6.66 19.58
CA ARG A 132 17.81 -7.20 20.56
C ARG A 132 18.76 -6.15 21.10
N ARG A 133 19.38 -5.36 20.21
CA ARG A 133 20.33 -4.30 20.58
C ARG A 133 19.67 -3.26 21.49
N LEU A 134 18.41 -2.93 21.23
CA LEU A 134 17.63 -1.97 22.04
C LEU A 134 16.91 -2.62 23.23
N LYS A 135 17.01 -3.94 23.39
CA LYS A 135 16.36 -4.72 24.46
C LYS A 135 14.83 -4.55 24.47
N HIS A 136 14.21 -4.49 23.30
CA HIS A 136 12.76 -4.43 23.14
C HIS A 136 12.18 -5.85 23.15
N THR A 137 11.99 -6.43 24.32
CA THR A 137 11.64 -7.85 24.52
C THR A 137 10.39 -8.29 23.76
N GLU A 138 9.30 -7.49 23.80
CA GLU A 138 8.06 -7.85 23.06
C GLU A 138 8.28 -7.82 21.54
N CYS A 139 9.07 -6.87 21.03
CA CYS A 139 9.40 -6.81 19.61
C CYS A 139 10.31 -7.97 19.19
N GLU A 140 11.25 -8.35 20.04
CA GLU A 140 12.13 -9.51 19.84
C GLU A 140 11.33 -10.81 19.75
N GLU A 141 10.42 -11.06 20.69
CA GLU A 141 9.57 -12.26 20.69
C GLU A 141 8.70 -12.34 19.43
N LEU A 142 8.13 -11.21 18.98
CA LEU A 142 7.27 -11.17 17.81
C LEU A 142 8.00 -11.49 16.50
N VAL A 143 9.21 -10.96 16.33
CA VAL A 143 9.99 -11.17 15.11
C VAL A 143 10.74 -12.51 15.16
N GLY A 144 11.29 -12.89 16.33
CA GLY A 144 11.98 -14.17 16.53
C GLY A 144 11.06 -15.38 16.42
N GLY A 145 9.77 -15.23 16.76
CA GLY A 145 8.76 -16.27 16.56
C GLY A 145 8.48 -16.62 15.09
N MET A 146 9.05 -15.89 14.12
CA MET A 146 8.97 -16.24 12.69
C MET A 146 10.13 -17.11 12.18
N GLU A 147 11.19 -17.30 12.97
CA GLU A 147 12.34 -18.15 12.58
C GLU A 147 12.09 -19.65 12.82
N GLY A 148 10.92 -20.02 13.39
CA GLY A 148 10.55 -21.39 13.77
C GLY A 148 9.57 -22.09 12.82
#